data_AF-A0A1Y2GEZ0-F1
#
_entry.id   AF-A0A1Y2GEZ0-F1
#
_cell.length_a   1.000
_cell.length_b   1.000
_cell.length_c   1.000
_cell.angle_alpha   90.00
_cell.angle_beta   90.00
_cell.angle_gamma   90.00
#
_symmetry.space_group_name_H-M   'P 1'
#
loop_
_entity.id
_entity.type
_entity.pdbx_description
1 polymer ?
#
loop_
_entity_poly.entity_id
_entity_poly.type
_entity_poly.pdbx_seq_one_letter_code
_entity_poly.pdbx_strand_id
1 'polypeptide(L)'
;MKLLRLPLHLLSIFHILAIASPLLSYTHAHPFAFSQGQEHSEKSEIQFLLQSPDTQQIPLGARQSHSKNDIFAGQKLPDQKLTLRHLLHHGGHRYPKLFRRMDLQPADVALAEQLTGESLAFQLKVTASSTLKPRDQTYRSQGFRSPGSSIGPGSWTKEIIAAPDVTDKETIIQLGMMNYNSYTEVASPGWYDLGGHWSVNSTFGWEEDGLRGHVFVSADNSTLIIAIKGTSAALLGGGGGTSARDKINDNLLFSCCCAKVDRTWRPVCDCNTGGYQCDQRCVENSVSSDDVYYNIAMLLLWTVQDEYPEANVWLTGHSLGGGLAALLGLTFAVPTVTFEAPGDRLAAQRLHLPMPPAIDWDDLPLYHVGHTADPIFLGVCNGPSSACYYSGFAMESKCHTGRMCVYDPVKEDNWKVDIRTHRLFDTIEGVLKLKDVPPCKVEKKCVDCEMWSYT
;
A
#
# COMPACT_ATOMS: atom_id res chain seq x y z
N MET A 1 -44.10 17.48 45.52
CA MET A 1 -44.50 18.21 44.30
C MET A 1 -44.59 17.21 43.15
N LYS A 2 -45.76 17.14 42.50
CA LYS A 2 -46.07 16.28 41.35
C LYS A 2 -45.35 16.79 40.09
N LEU A 3 -44.85 15.88 39.26
CA LEU A 3 -44.54 16.09 37.84
C LEU A 3 -44.86 14.76 37.13
N LEU A 4 -46.10 14.60 36.67
CA LEU A 4 -46.57 14.72 35.28
C LEU A 4 -45.89 13.76 34.29
N ARG A 5 -46.64 12.70 33.95
CA ARG A 5 -46.54 11.91 32.70
C ARG A 5 -47.51 12.49 31.67
N LEU A 6 -47.16 12.47 30.38
CA LEU A 6 -48.03 12.24 29.19
C LEU A 6 -47.13 12.25 27.90
N PRO A 7 -47.57 11.76 26.72
CA PRO A 7 -47.09 10.48 26.15
C PRO A 7 -46.63 10.54 24.66
N LEU A 8 -46.15 9.38 24.19
CA LEU A 8 -45.90 9.03 22.77
C LEU A 8 -47.18 9.09 21.92
N HIS A 9 -47.11 9.71 20.74
CA HIS A 9 -47.76 9.28 19.49
C HIS A 9 -47.24 10.10 18.30
N LEU A 10 -46.76 9.43 17.25
CA LEU A 10 -47.09 9.67 15.82
C LEU A 10 -46.20 8.80 14.92
N LEU A 11 -46.79 7.71 14.42
CA LEU A 11 -46.30 6.90 13.30
C LEU A 11 -47.39 7.01 12.21
N SER A 12 -47.09 7.70 11.12
CA SER A 12 -47.87 7.72 9.87
C SER A 12 -47.15 6.77 8.89
N ILE A 13 -47.74 5.64 8.51
CA ILE A 13 -48.58 5.44 7.32
C ILE A 13 -47.95 6.03 6.04
N PHE A 14 -47.32 5.19 5.23
CA PHE A 14 -47.51 5.16 3.78
C PHE A 14 -47.28 3.72 3.28
N HIS A 15 -48.24 3.23 2.50
CA HIS A 15 -48.26 1.91 1.87
C HIS A 15 -48.63 2.11 0.41
N ILE A 16 -48.15 1.19 -0.44
CA ILE A 16 -48.56 0.88 -1.83
C ILE A 16 -47.84 1.66 -2.93
N LEU A 17 -46.96 0.97 -3.67
CA LEU A 17 -47.23 0.56 -5.06
C LEU A 17 -46.20 -0.50 -5.51
N ALA A 18 -46.66 -1.75 -5.63
CA ALA A 18 -45.96 -2.82 -6.31
C ALA A 18 -46.53 -2.93 -7.73
N ILE A 19 -45.68 -2.85 -8.75
CA ILE A 19 -46.03 -3.16 -10.13
C ILE A 19 -45.12 -4.30 -10.60
N ALA A 20 -45.79 -5.36 -11.04
CA ALA A 20 -45.24 -6.58 -11.58
C ALA A 20 -44.52 -6.37 -12.92
N SER A 21 -43.58 -7.25 -13.25
CA SER A 21 -43.17 -7.49 -14.64
C SER A 21 -42.88 -8.98 -14.85
N PRO A 22 -43.21 -9.54 -16.03
CA PRO A 22 -43.28 -10.98 -16.22
C PRO A 22 -41.98 -11.59 -16.73
N LEU A 23 -41.73 -12.81 -16.26
CA LEU A 23 -40.74 -13.76 -16.75
C LEU A 23 -41.06 -14.17 -18.19
N LEU A 24 -40.12 -13.96 -19.11
CA LEU A 24 -40.11 -14.58 -20.43
C LEU A 24 -38.92 -15.54 -20.51
N SER A 25 -39.28 -16.81 -20.62
CA SER A 25 -38.43 -17.96 -20.89
C SER A 25 -37.79 -17.86 -22.28
N TYR A 26 -36.50 -18.18 -22.40
CA TYR A 26 -35.93 -18.61 -23.67
C TYR A 26 -35.03 -19.84 -23.49
N THR A 27 -35.32 -20.81 -24.35
CA THR A 27 -34.78 -22.17 -24.43
C THR A 27 -33.52 -22.25 -25.29
N HIS A 28 -32.76 -23.33 -25.07
CA HIS A 28 -31.57 -23.84 -25.75
C HIS A 28 -31.37 -23.61 -27.26
N ALA A 29 -30.11 -23.45 -27.67
CA ALA A 29 -29.55 -24.01 -28.90
C ALA A 29 -28.02 -24.22 -28.80
N HIS A 30 -27.52 -25.16 -29.60
CA HIS A 30 -26.29 -25.96 -29.54
C HIS A 30 -24.96 -25.28 -29.95
N PRO A 31 -23.79 -25.94 -29.69
CA PRO A 31 -22.46 -25.41 -29.97
C PRO A 31 -21.99 -25.70 -31.40
N PHE A 32 -21.21 -24.79 -31.97
CA PHE A 32 -20.40 -25.04 -33.18
C PHE A 32 -18.92 -25.14 -32.80
N ALA A 33 -18.37 -26.33 -32.99
CA ALA A 33 -16.94 -26.60 -33.04
C ALA A 33 -16.41 -26.26 -34.44
N PHE A 34 -15.21 -25.68 -34.52
CA PHE A 34 -14.39 -25.79 -35.73
C PHE A 34 -12.88 -25.87 -35.38
N SER A 35 -12.37 -27.08 -35.61
CA SER A 35 -11.08 -27.45 -36.23
C SER A 35 -9.80 -26.66 -35.91
N GLN A 36 -8.86 -27.41 -35.34
CA GLN A 36 -7.42 -27.23 -35.47
C GLN A 36 -6.99 -27.15 -36.94
N GLY A 37 -5.94 -26.37 -37.19
CA GLY A 37 -5.10 -26.45 -38.39
C GLY A 37 -3.67 -26.11 -37.99
N GLN A 38 -2.81 -27.13 -37.94
CA GLN A 38 -1.37 -26.96 -37.89
C GLN A 38 -0.87 -26.59 -39.29
N GLU A 39 0.13 -25.71 -39.40
CA GLU A 39 1.18 -25.91 -40.40
C GLU A 39 2.50 -25.20 -40.07
N HIS A 40 3.55 -25.76 -40.67
CA HIS A 40 4.96 -25.77 -40.34
C HIS A 40 5.77 -24.49 -40.69
N SER A 41 6.76 -24.21 -39.83
CA SER A 41 8.19 -23.95 -40.11
C SER A 41 8.64 -23.25 -41.41
N GLU A 42 9.40 -22.16 -41.28
CA GLU A 42 10.70 -22.05 -41.98
C GLU A 42 11.70 -21.12 -41.28
N LYS A 43 12.94 -21.60 -41.18
CA LYS A 43 14.14 -20.91 -40.69
C LYS A 43 14.75 -20.07 -41.80
N SER A 44 15.37 -18.93 -41.46
CA SER A 44 16.54 -18.45 -42.20
C SER A 44 17.52 -17.71 -41.29
N GLU A 45 18.74 -18.26 -41.22
CA GLU A 45 19.93 -17.65 -40.66
C GLU A 45 20.53 -16.66 -41.67
N ILE A 46 20.98 -15.49 -41.22
CA ILE A 46 21.95 -14.68 -41.96
C ILE A 46 23.11 -14.34 -41.03
N GLN A 47 24.25 -14.93 -41.37
CA GLN A 47 25.56 -14.78 -40.75
C GLN A 47 26.35 -13.75 -41.56
N PHE A 48 26.90 -12.72 -40.93
CA PHE A 48 27.89 -11.85 -41.57
C PHE A 48 29.13 -11.68 -40.69
N LEU A 49 30.26 -12.04 -41.30
CA LEU A 49 31.63 -11.96 -40.82
C LEU A 49 32.13 -10.52 -40.83
N LEU A 50 32.73 -10.04 -39.73
CA LEU A 50 33.77 -9.01 -39.80
C LEU A 50 34.91 -9.31 -38.82
N GLN A 51 36.10 -9.33 -39.40
CA GLN A 51 37.41 -9.63 -38.81
C GLN A 51 37.90 -8.49 -37.89
N SER A 52 38.65 -8.85 -36.86
CA SER A 52 39.46 -7.97 -36.00
C SER A 52 40.71 -7.46 -36.74
N PRO A 53 41.35 -6.36 -36.27
CA PRO A 53 42.56 -6.56 -35.47
C PRO A 53 42.81 -5.54 -34.33
N ASP A 54 43.59 -6.02 -33.35
CA ASP A 54 44.53 -5.33 -32.45
C ASP A 54 44.04 -4.23 -31.47
N THR A 55 43.99 -4.60 -30.19
CA THR A 55 44.08 -3.63 -29.08
C THR A 55 45.16 -4.05 -28.09
N GLN A 56 46.17 -3.19 -27.95
CA GLN A 56 47.22 -3.21 -26.95
C GLN A 56 46.64 -3.25 -25.52
N GLN A 57 47.28 -4.04 -24.64
CA GLN A 57 46.98 -4.12 -23.22
C GLN A 57 47.36 -2.82 -22.49
N ILE A 58 46.41 -2.21 -21.78
CA ILE A 58 46.62 -1.12 -20.80
C ILE A 58 45.80 -1.46 -19.52
N PRO A 59 46.30 -1.18 -18.30
CA PRO A 59 45.88 -1.87 -17.07
C PRO A 59 44.52 -1.44 -16.50
N LEU A 60 43.91 -2.37 -15.76
CA LEU A 60 42.67 -2.24 -14.99
C LEU A 60 42.71 -1.06 -13.99
N GLY A 61 42.04 0.04 -14.35
CA GLY A 61 41.45 1.00 -13.42
C GLY A 61 39.94 0.83 -13.43
N ALA A 62 39.32 0.72 -12.25
CA ALA A 62 37.90 0.51 -12.06
C ALA A 62 37.04 1.54 -12.84
N ARG A 63 36.50 1.11 -13.97
CA ARG A 63 35.50 1.87 -14.74
C ARG A 63 34.14 1.37 -14.25
N GLN A 64 33.46 2.18 -13.43
CA GLN A 64 32.04 1.99 -13.17
C GLN A 64 31.33 1.96 -14.52
N SER A 65 30.82 0.79 -14.93
CA SER A 65 30.00 0.68 -16.11
C SER A 65 28.62 1.24 -15.79
N HIS A 66 28.43 2.55 -15.97
CA HIS A 66 27.08 3.09 -16.08
C HIS A 66 26.41 2.40 -17.27
N SER A 67 25.37 1.64 -16.98
CA SER A 67 24.53 1.03 -18.01
C SER A 67 23.94 2.17 -18.85
N LYS A 68 23.77 1.97 -20.16
CA LYS A 68 23.03 2.93 -21.01
C LYS A 68 21.64 3.27 -20.46
N ASN A 69 21.08 2.42 -19.58
CA ASN A 69 19.82 2.65 -18.89
C ASN A 69 19.88 3.80 -17.86
N ASP A 70 21.03 4.07 -17.23
CA ASP A 70 21.15 5.14 -16.22
C ASP A 70 21.00 6.55 -16.83
N ILE A 71 21.17 6.68 -18.16
CA ILE A 71 21.10 7.96 -18.90
C ILE A 71 19.66 8.53 -18.92
N PHE A 72 18.65 7.68 -18.75
CA PHE A 72 17.23 8.07 -18.85
C PHE A 72 16.57 8.33 -17.49
N ALA A 73 17.20 7.97 -16.37
CA ALA A 73 16.65 8.25 -15.05
C ALA A 73 16.59 9.77 -14.78
N GLY A 74 15.47 10.24 -14.23
CA GLY A 74 15.22 11.67 -13.99
C GLY A 74 14.69 12.44 -15.22
N GLN A 75 14.47 11.77 -16.36
CA GLN A 75 13.80 12.39 -17.50
C GLN A 75 12.32 12.61 -17.21
N LYS A 76 11.83 13.83 -17.41
CA LYS A 76 10.40 14.15 -17.34
C LYS A 76 9.63 13.39 -18.42
N LEU A 77 8.55 12.73 -18.02
CA LEU A 77 7.61 12.04 -18.88
C LEU A 77 6.29 12.83 -18.95
N PRO A 78 5.38 12.51 -19.90
CA PRO A 78 4.07 13.16 -19.95
C PRO A 78 3.31 13.00 -18.64
N ASP A 79 2.71 14.10 -18.18
CA ASP A 79 1.88 14.10 -16.98
C ASP A 79 0.70 13.14 -17.13
N GLN A 80 0.33 12.47 -16.04
CA GLN A 80 -0.74 11.48 -16.03
C GLN A 80 -1.98 12.01 -15.32
N LYS A 81 -3.12 11.96 -16.01
CA LYS A 81 -4.42 12.22 -15.39
C LYS A 81 -5.04 10.90 -14.95
N LEU A 82 -5.26 10.73 -13.66
CA LEU A 82 -5.88 9.54 -13.10
C LEU A 82 -7.20 9.87 -12.41
N THR A 83 -8.19 8.99 -12.56
CA THR A 83 -9.50 9.13 -11.92
C THR A 83 -9.82 7.86 -11.13
N LEU A 84 -10.48 8.00 -9.97
CA LEU A 84 -10.93 6.86 -9.18
C LEU A 84 -11.86 5.98 -10.01
N ARG A 85 -11.55 4.68 -10.09
CA ARG A 85 -12.34 3.72 -10.86
C ARG A 85 -12.78 2.51 -10.08
N HIS A 86 -11.93 2.01 -9.18
CA HIS A 86 -12.24 0.81 -8.41
C HIS A 86 -12.04 1.05 -6.93
N LEU A 87 -12.96 0.55 -6.11
CA LEU A 87 -12.74 0.36 -4.69
C LEU A 87 -12.63 -1.13 -4.45
N LEU A 88 -11.57 -1.55 -3.77
CA LEU A 88 -11.31 -2.93 -3.41
C LEU A 88 -11.42 -3.09 -1.90
N HIS A 89 -12.02 -4.19 -1.47
CA HIS A 89 -12.10 -4.56 -0.06
C HIS A 89 -11.92 -6.06 0.09
N HIS A 90 -10.91 -6.46 0.86
CA HIS A 90 -10.71 -7.84 1.23
C HIS A 90 -10.87 -7.99 2.74
N GLY A 91 -11.73 -8.91 3.15
CA GLY A 91 -12.01 -9.20 4.54
C GLY A 91 -10.79 -9.75 5.27
N GLY A 92 -10.66 -9.42 6.55
CA GLY A 92 -9.61 -9.98 7.41
C GLY A 92 -9.97 -11.38 7.91
N HIS A 93 -9.44 -11.74 9.09
CA HIS A 93 -9.59 -13.06 9.70
C HIS A 93 -11.05 -13.51 9.89
N ARG A 94 -12.00 -12.58 10.13
CA ARG A 94 -13.42 -12.93 10.28
C ARG A 94 -14.05 -13.35 8.94
N TYR A 95 -13.55 -12.78 7.84
CA TYR A 95 -14.07 -13.00 6.49
C TYR A 95 -12.93 -13.21 5.48
N PRO A 96 -12.05 -14.22 5.65
CA PRO A 96 -10.81 -14.33 4.89
C PRO A 96 -11.04 -14.71 3.42
N LYS A 97 -12.28 -15.07 3.06
CA LYS A 97 -12.70 -15.37 1.68
C LYS A 97 -13.52 -14.24 1.06
N LEU A 98 -13.80 -13.18 1.81
CA LEU A 98 -14.57 -12.05 1.32
C LEU A 98 -13.63 -11.14 0.53
N PHE A 99 -13.85 -11.08 -0.77
CA PHE A 99 -13.19 -10.10 -1.62
C PHE A 99 -14.23 -9.43 -2.51
N ARG A 100 -14.41 -8.13 -2.29
CA ARG A 100 -15.38 -7.30 -2.98
C ARG A 100 -14.70 -6.20 -3.76
N ARG A 101 -15.38 -5.81 -4.82
CA ARG A 101 -15.03 -4.67 -5.64
C ARG A 101 -16.26 -3.84 -5.95
N MET A 102 -16.04 -2.55 -6.06
CA MET A 102 -17.02 -1.59 -6.55
C MET A 102 -16.37 -0.83 -7.69
N ASP A 103 -17.05 -0.82 -8.83
CA ASP A 103 -16.64 -0.03 -10.00
C ASP A 103 -17.42 1.26 -10.04
N LEU A 104 -16.71 2.35 -10.28
CA LEU A 104 -17.30 3.66 -10.48
C LEU A 104 -17.35 3.97 -11.96
N GLN A 105 -18.52 4.37 -12.43
CA GLN A 105 -18.68 5.02 -13.72
C GLN A 105 -18.34 6.51 -13.60
N PRO A 106 -18.03 7.20 -14.70
CA PRO A 106 -17.76 8.64 -14.68
C PRO A 106 -18.88 9.47 -14.03
N ALA A 107 -20.13 9.03 -14.13
CA ALA A 107 -21.28 9.67 -13.49
C ALA A 107 -21.26 9.50 -11.96
N ASP A 108 -20.83 8.35 -11.44
CA ASP A 108 -20.70 8.11 -10.00
C ASP A 108 -19.60 8.99 -9.40
N VAL A 109 -18.48 9.12 -10.12
CA VAL A 109 -17.37 10.01 -9.75
C VAL A 109 -17.85 11.46 -9.70
N ALA A 110 -18.49 11.96 -10.76
CA ALA A 110 -18.98 13.33 -10.81
C ALA A 110 -20.03 13.62 -9.72
N LEU A 111 -20.92 12.66 -9.43
CA LEU A 111 -21.89 12.79 -8.35
C LEU A 111 -21.19 12.84 -6.98
N ALA A 112 -20.21 11.97 -6.74
CA ALA A 112 -19.46 11.96 -5.50
C ALA A 112 -18.72 13.28 -5.28
N GLU A 113 -18.01 13.79 -6.29
CA GLU A 113 -17.34 15.10 -6.23
C GLU A 113 -18.34 16.24 -5.94
N GLN A 114 -19.55 16.20 -6.53
CA GLN A 114 -20.58 17.19 -6.26
C GLN A 114 -21.12 17.13 -4.82
N LEU A 115 -21.25 15.93 -4.26
CA LEU A 115 -21.80 15.71 -2.92
C LEU A 115 -20.79 16.03 -1.81
N THR A 116 -19.52 15.68 -2.00
CA THR A 116 -18.47 15.83 -0.99
C THR A 116 -17.67 17.13 -1.15
N GLY A 117 -17.60 17.67 -2.37
CA GLY A 117 -16.69 18.76 -2.73
C GLY A 117 -15.22 18.32 -2.89
N GLU A 118 -14.92 17.04 -2.70
CA GLU A 118 -13.58 16.46 -2.82
C GLU A 118 -13.35 15.96 -4.25
N SER A 119 -12.17 16.25 -4.83
CA SER A 119 -11.87 15.74 -6.17
C SER A 119 -11.43 14.29 -6.15
N LEU A 120 -11.85 13.54 -7.16
CA LEU A 120 -11.51 12.14 -7.42
C LEU A 120 -10.70 11.97 -8.72
N ALA A 121 -10.28 13.08 -9.32
CA ALA A 121 -9.44 13.13 -10.50
C ALA A 121 -8.20 13.99 -10.25
N PHE A 122 -7.03 13.46 -10.58
CA PHE A 122 -5.73 14.03 -10.21
C PHE A 122 -4.80 14.06 -11.42
N GLN A 123 -3.93 15.06 -11.46
CA GLN A 123 -2.93 15.28 -12.48
C GLN A 123 -1.52 15.23 -11.88
N LEU A 124 -0.82 14.12 -12.09
CA LEU A 124 0.50 13.89 -11.53
C LEU A 124 1.60 14.16 -12.56
N LYS A 125 2.71 14.73 -12.11
CA LYS A 125 3.94 14.77 -12.91
C LYS A 125 4.66 13.45 -12.80
N VAL A 126 5.27 13.04 -13.90
CA VAL A 126 5.89 11.73 -14.05
C VAL A 126 7.34 11.89 -14.46
N THR A 127 8.19 11.07 -13.86
CA THR A 127 9.59 10.96 -14.23
C THR A 127 9.94 9.51 -14.56
N ALA A 128 10.91 9.32 -15.43
CA ALA A 128 11.59 8.06 -15.58
C ALA A 128 12.40 7.78 -14.30
N SER A 129 12.19 6.63 -13.67
CA SER A 129 12.94 6.18 -12.50
C SER A 129 13.53 4.81 -12.76
N SER A 130 14.70 4.55 -12.20
CA SER A 130 15.19 3.18 -12.09
C SER A 130 14.33 2.39 -11.11
N THR A 131 14.20 1.10 -11.40
CA THR A 131 13.73 0.07 -10.47
C THR A 131 14.51 -1.21 -10.69
N LEU A 132 14.35 -2.18 -9.78
CA LEU A 132 14.92 -3.52 -9.88
C LEU A 132 13.80 -4.53 -10.04
N LYS A 133 13.57 -5.09 -11.24
CA LYS A 133 12.57 -6.15 -11.39
C LYS A 133 13.16 -7.54 -11.10
N PRO A 134 12.44 -8.43 -10.40
CA PRO A 134 12.84 -9.83 -10.28
C PRO A 134 12.85 -10.49 -11.66
N ARG A 135 13.90 -11.24 -11.98
CA ARG A 135 14.03 -11.98 -13.26
C ARG A 135 13.07 -13.17 -13.38
N ASP A 136 12.70 -13.75 -12.25
CA ASP A 136 11.77 -14.86 -12.17
C ASP A 136 10.46 -14.39 -11.53
N GLN A 137 9.34 -14.51 -12.26
CA GLN A 137 8.01 -14.15 -11.76
C GLN A 137 7.34 -15.27 -10.93
N THR A 138 8.00 -16.41 -10.72
CA THR A 138 7.48 -17.50 -9.86
C THR A 138 7.20 -17.05 -8.42
N TYR A 139 7.71 -15.88 -7.99
CA TYR A 139 7.33 -15.25 -6.73
C TYR A 139 5.80 -15.05 -6.60
N ARG A 140 5.07 -14.85 -7.72
CA ARG A 140 3.61 -14.68 -7.72
C ARG A 140 2.88 -15.95 -7.29
N SER A 141 3.41 -17.13 -7.61
CA SER A 141 2.79 -18.41 -7.32
C SER A 141 3.32 -19.09 -6.04
N GLN A 142 4.55 -18.76 -5.62
CA GLN A 142 5.19 -19.39 -4.46
C GLN A 142 5.13 -18.52 -3.20
N GLY A 143 4.82 -17.22 -3.33
CA GLY A 143 5.15 -16.22 -2.33
C GLY A 143 6.67 -16.17 -2.09
N PHE A 144 7.19 -15.16 -1.40
CA PHE A 144 8.61 -15.17 -0.97
C PHE A 144 8.89 -16.21 0.14
N ARG A 145 8.06 -17.27 0.26
CA ARG A 145 7.96 -18.20 1.39
C ARG A 145 9.00 -19.33 1.42
N SER A 146 10.08 -19.25 0.63
CA SER A 146 11.13 -20.28 0.66
C SER A 146 12.31 -19.82 1.52
N PRO A 147 12.38 -20.20 2.81
CA PRO A 147 13.59 -20.05 3.60
C PRO A 147 14.69 -20.93 2.98
N GLY A 148 15.58 -20.29 2.21
CA GLY A 148 16.67 -20.98 1.48
C GLY A 148 16.87 -20.51 0.04
N SER A 149 15.89 -19.83 -0.56
CA SER A 149 16.05 -19.19 -1.86
C SER A 149 16.74 -17.84 -1.67
N SER A 150 18.06 -17.82 -1.52
CA SER A 150 18.81 -16.56 -1.52
C SER A 150 18.67 -15.90 -2.90
N ILE A 151 17.76 -14.94 -3.01
CA ILE A 151 17.62 -14.08 -4.19
C ILE A 151 18.82 -13.13 -4.17
N GLY A 152 19.94 -13.58 -4.74
CA GLY A 152 21.16 -12.78 -4.82
C GLY A 152 20.99 -11.58 -5.75
N PRO A 153 21.96 -10.64 -5.78
CA PRO A 153 21.92 -9.47 -6.67
C PRO A 153 21.71 -9.82 -8.16
N GLY A 154 22.15 -11.01 -8.59
CA GLY A 154 21.98 -11.49 -9.96
C GLY A 154 20.55 -11.90 -10.34
N SER A 155 19.63 -11.97 -9.38
CA SER A 155 18.21 -12.30 -9.63
C SER A 155 17.37 -11.08 -10.01
N TRP A 156 17.97 -9.88 -10.02
CA TRP A 156 17.30 -8.63 -10.34
C TRP A 156 17.82 -8.05 -11.66
N THR A 157 16.94 -7.35 -12.37
CA THR A 157 17.28 -6.59 -13.57
C THR A 157 16.90 -5.13 -13.37
N LYS A 158 17.87 -4.24 -13.59
CA LYS A 158 17.61 -2.80 -13.54
C LYS A 158 16.82 -2.37 -14.77
N GLU A 159 15.65 -1.80 -14.53
CA GLU A 159 14.74 -1.28 -15.55
C GLU A 159 14.48 0.20 -15.32
N ILE A 160 14.13 0.92 -16.39
CA ILE A 160 13.62 2.28 -16.31
C ILE A 160 12.11 2.21 -16.51
N ILE A 161 11.37 2.76 -15.55
CA ILE A 161 9.90 2.76 -15.55
C ILE A 161 9.37 4.17 -15.30
N ALA A 162 8.12 4.40 -15.67
CA ALA A 162 7.40 5.61 -15.26
C ALA A 162 7.09 5.54 -13.76
N ALA A 163 7.40 6.60 -13.03
CA ALA A 163 7.12 6.76 -11.61
C ALA A 163 6.68 8.19 -11.30
N PRO A 164 5.97 8.44 -10.17
CA PRO A 164 5.66 9.79 -9.75
C PRO A 164 6.92 10.65 -9.57
N ASP A 165 6.87 11.91 -10.03
CA ASP A 165 7.93 12.88 -9.74
C ASP A 165 7.81 13.34 -8.28
N VAL A 166 8.57 12.70 -7.40
CA VAL A 166 8.58 13.02 -5.96
C VAL A 166 9.22 14.36 -5.64
N THR A 167 9.90 15.01 -6.60
CA THR A 167 10.45 16.37 -6.39
C THR A 167 9.41 17.44 -6.65
N ASP A 168 8.29 17.07 -7.29
CA ASP A 168 7.19 17.98 -7.56
C ASP A 168 6.19 18.03 -6.40
N LYS A 169 6.04 19.23 -5.84
CA LYS A 169 5.14 19.50 -4.70
C LYS A 169 3.69 19.08 -4.96
N GLU A 170 3.18 19.41 -6.14
CA GLU A 170 1.78 19.11 -6.48
C GLU A 170 1.54 17.60 -6.59
N THR A 171 2.49 16.87 -7.15
CA THR A 171 2.46 15.41 -7.23
C THR A 171 2.38 14.78 -5.83
N ILE A 172 3.18 15.25 -4.87
CA ILE A 172 3.13 14.78 -3.48
C ILE A 172 1.78 15.13 -2.81
N ILE A 173 1.26 16.34 -3.00
CA ILE A 173 -0.04 16.75 -2.46
C ILE A 173 -1.15 15.84 -3.01
N GLN A 174 -1.17 15.62 -4.33
CA GLN A 174 -2.22 14.83 -4.96
C GLN A 174 -2.17 13.34 -4.60
N LEU A 175 -0.99 12.75 -4.47
CA LEU A 175 -0.85 11.39 -3.92
C LEU A 175 -1.34 11.32 -2.47
N GLY A 176 -1.11 12.38 -1.68
CA GLY A 176 -1.69 12.54 -0.35
C GLY A 176 -3.21 12.59 -0.39
N MET A 177 -3.80 13.39 -1.29
CA MET A 177 -5.25 13.49 -1.46
C MET A 177 -5.89 12.18 -1.94
N MET A 178 -5.25 11.44 -2.85
CA MET A 178 -5.69 10.09 -3.24
C MET A 178 -5.79 9.15 -2.02
N ASN A 179 -4.79 9.20 -1.14
CA ASN A 179 -4.82 8.44 0.12
C ASN A 179 -5.89 8.95 1.08
N TYR A 180 -6.07 10.26 1.20
CA TYR A 180 -7.12 10.83 2.04
C TYR A 180 -8.50 10.36 1.60
N ASN A 181 -8.75 10.32 0.28
CA ASN A 181 -9.99 9.81 -0.29
C ASN A 181 -10.23 8.32 0.00
N SER A 182 -9.18 7.53 0.21
CA SER A 182 -9.33 6.11 0.59
C SER A 182 -10.01 5.90 1.96
N TYR A 183 -10.11 6.96 2.78
CA TYR A 183 -10.85 6.95 4.05
C TYR A 183 -12.31 7.39 3.91
N THR A 184 -12.74 7.84 2.73
CA THR A 184 -14.08 8.38 2.47
C THR A 184 -14.98 7.39 1.73
N GLU A 185 -16.27 7.40 2.04
CA GLU A 185 -17.26 6.61 1.31
C GLU A 185 -17.62 7.29 -0.01
N VAL A 186 -17.59 6.52 -1.10
CA VAL A 186 -18.08 6.97 -2.40
C VAL A 186 -19.48 6.40 -2.61
N ALA A 187 -20.46 7.29 -2.85
CA ALA A 187 -21.83 6.88 -3.14
C ALA A 187 -21.89 6.18 -4.52
N SER A 188 -22.34 4.92 -4.57
CA SER A 188 -22.40 4.10 -5.79
C SER A 188 -23.45 2.98 -5.68
N PRO A 189 -24.01 2.46 -6.79
CA PRO A 189 -25.10 1.47 -6.82
C PRO A 189 -24.84 0.13 -6.11
N GLY A 190 -23.60 -0.21 -5.73
CA GLY A 190 -23.33 -1.34 -4.84
C GLY A 190 -21.97 -2.03 -5.05
N TRP A 191 -21.63 -2.93 -4.12
CA TRP A 191 -20.46 -3.82 -4.20
C TRP A 191 -20.82 -5.12 -4.94
N TYR A 192 -19.85 -5.72 -5.63
CA TYR A 192 -19.95 -7.07 -6.19
C TYR A 192 -18.78 -7.96 -5.73
N ASP A 193 -19.00 -9.27 -5.70
CA ASP A 193 -18.04 -10.25 -5.19
C ASP A 193 -17.08 -10.73 -6.31
N LEU A 194 -15.77 -10.81 -6.01
CA LEU A 194 -14.73 -11.26 -6.96
C LEU A 194 -14.42 -12.77 -6.84
N GLY A 195 -15.25 -13.56 -6.14
CA GLY A 195 -15.00 -14.99 -5.85
C GLY A 195 -16.16 -15.94 -6.17
N GLY A 196 -15.85 -17.12 -6.71
CA GLY A 196 -16.80 -18.02 -7.40
C GLY A 196 -17.75 -18.90 -6.57
N HIS A 197 -17.92 -18.71 -5.26
CA HIS A 197 -18.68 -19.66 -4.42
C HIS A 197 -19.59 -19.09 -3.33
N TRP A 198 -20.03 -17.82 -3.35
CA TRP A 198 -20.76 -17.29 -2.20
C TRP A 198 -21.99 -16.45 -2.53
N SER A 199 -23.02 -16.64 -1.70
CA SER A 199 -24.37 -16.12 -1.83
C SER A 199 -24.43 -14.61 -1.63
N VAL A 200 -25.12 -13.95 -2.57
CA VAL A 200 -25.46 -12.53 -2.55
C VAL A 200 -26.21 -12.20 -1.26
N ASN A 201 -25.59 -11.41 -0.38
CA ASN A 201 -26.38 -10.58 0.53
C ASN A 201 -25.78 -9.18 0.61
N SER A 202 -26.59 -8.25 0.11
CA SER A 202 -26.36 -6.83 -0.06
C SER A 202 -26.45 -6.10 1.28
N THR A 203 -25.33 -5.50 1.71
CA THR A 203 -25.19 -4.29 2.58
C THR A 203 -23.77 -4.18 3.18
N PHE A 204 -22.94 -5.21 3.05
CA PHE A 204 -21.63 -5.24 3.70
C PHE A 204 -20.49 -4.72 2.79
N GLY A 205 -19.61 -3.87 3.30
CA GLY A 205 -18.54 -3.22 2.54
C GLY A 205 -17.81 -2.16 3.35
N TRP A 206 -18.48 -1.65 4.39
CA TRP A 206 -17.94 -0.67 5.32
C TRP A 206 -17.78 -1.20 6.77
N GLU A 207 -18.34 -2.36 7.11
CA GLU A 207 -18.29 -2.94 8.46
C GLU A 207 -17.08 -3.87 8.74
N GLU A 208 -16.31 -3.46 9.75
CA GLU A 208 -15.56 -4.20 10.78
C GLU A 208 -14.26 -4.98 10.54
N ASP A 209 -13.97 -5.62 9.41
CA ASP A 209 -12.70 -6.38 9.31
C ASP A 209 -12.20 -6.53 7.87
N GLY A 210 -11.11 -5.85 7.52
CA GLY A 210 -10.48 -5.98 6.20
C GLY A 210 -9.63 -4.81 5.76
N LEU A 211 -8.82 -5.05 4.73
CA LEU A 211 -7.99 -4.04 4.08
C LEU A 211 -8.73 -3.47 2.86
N ARG A 212 -8.59 -2.16 2.64
CA ARG A 212 -9.20 -1.45 1.51
C ARG A 212 -8.16 -0.76 0.65
N GLY A 213 -8.46 -0.70 -0.64
CA GLY A 213 -7.67 0.03 -1.63
C GLY A 213 -8.56 0.80 -2.58
N HIS A 214 -8.21 2.05 -2.87
CA HIS A 214 -8.79 2.82 -3.95
C HIS A 214 -7.86 2.76 -5.16
N VAL A 215 -8.39 2.42 -6.34
CA VAL A 215 -7.62 2.28 -7.58
C VAL A 215 -7.97 3.43 -8.51
N PHE A 216 -6.99 4.31 -8.73
CA PHE A 216 -7.05 5.39 -9.69
C PHE A 216 -6.43 4.93 -11.00
N VAL A 217 -7.07 5.23 -12.12
CA VAL A 217 -6.67 4.72 -13.43
C VAL A 217 -6.56 5.85 -14.44
N SER A 218 -5.49 5.83 -15.24
CA SER A 218 -5.31 6.77 -16.35
C SER A 218 -6.35 6.56 -17.46
N ALA A 219 -6.58 7.58 -18.28
CA ALA A 219 -7.59 7.52 -19.35
C ALA A 219 -7.30 6.43 -20.40
N ASP A 220 -6.02 6.13 -20.62
CA ASP A 220 -5.53 5.10 -21.54
C ASP A 220 -5.28 3.74 -20.87
N ASN A 221 -5.59 3.60 -19.58
CA ASN A 221 -5.36 2.41 -18.75
C ASN A 221 -3.89 1.97 -18.64
N SER A 222 -2.93 2.84 -18.99
CA SER A 222 -1.50 2.50 -18.96
C SER A 222 -0.86 2.69 -17.59
N THR A 223 -1.49 3.45 -16.69
CA THR A 223 -0.99 3.74 -15.34
C THR A 223 -2.11 3.61 -14.31
N LEU A 224 -1.84 2.88 -13.23
CA LEU A 224 -2.76 2.69 -12.12
C LEU A 224 -2.07 3.04 -10.81
N ILE A 225 -2.82 3.62 -9.87
CA ILE A 225 -2.36 3.91 -8.52
C ILE A 225 -3.30 3.23 -7.54
N ILE A 226 -2.75 2.35 -6.71
CA ILE A 226 -3.48 1.72 -5.60
C ILE A 226 -3.17 2.51 -4.33
N ALA A 227 -4.16 3.26 -3.83
CA ALA A 227 -4.13 3.95 -2.55
C ALA A 227 -4.64 3.02 -1.45
N ILE A 228 -3.72 2.47 -0.65
CA ILE A 228 -4.03 1.52 0.43
C ILE A 228 -4.40 2.30 1.69
N LYS A 229 -5.63 2.05 2.17
CA LYS A 229 -6.16 2.68 3.38
C LYS A 229 -5.43 2.14 4.62
N GLY A 230 -5.08 3.03 5.55
CA GLY A 230 -4.56 2.68 6.88
C GLY A 230 -5.64 2.54 7.95
N THR A 231 -5.24 2.61 9.21
CA THR A 231 -6.10 2.34 10.38
C THR A 231 -7.24 3.36 10.54
N SER A 232 -8.48 2.88 10.65
CA SER A 232 -9.64 3.78 10.87
C SER A 232 -9.63 4.32 12.30
N ALA A 233 -9.39 5.63 12.49
CA ALA A 233 -9.70 6.54 13.62
C ALA A 233 -9.57 6.07 15.10
N ALA A 234 -9.12 4.85 15.37
CA ALA A 234 -9.00 4.25 16.70
C ALA A 234 -8.01 4.99 17.59
N LEU A 235 -6.99 5.60 16.99
CA LEU A 235 -5.97 6.39 17.68
C LEU A 235 -6.45 7.79 18.09
N LEU A 236 -7.57 8.27 17.55
CA LEU A 236 -7.97 9.69 17.62
C LEU A 236 -9.35 9.89 18.26
N GLY A 237 -9.81 8.91 19.03
CA GLY A 237 -11.07 9.01 19.79
C GLY A 237 -12.34 8.76 18.98
N GLY A 238 -12.24 8.34 17.71
CA GLY A 238 -13.36 7.92 16.87
C GLY A 238 -13.34 6.42 16.69
N GLY A 239 -14.14 5.69 17.46
CA GLY A 239 -14.28 4.23 17.30
C GLY A 239 -14.94 3.90 15.96
N GLY A 240 -14.15 3.55 14.95
CA GLY A 240 -14.62 2.90 13.72
C GLY A 240 -14.56 1.38 13.85
N GLY A 241 -15.43 0.68 13.10
CA GLY A 241 -15.61 -0.78 13.19
C GLY A 241 -14.35 -1.61 12.88
N THR A 242 -13.41 -1.14 12.05
CA THR A 242 -12.19 -1.91 11.66
C THR A 242 -11.04 -1.83 12.67
N SER A 243 -11.19 -1.01 13.71
CA SER A 243 -10.12 -0.58 14.62
C SER A 243 -9.36 -1.68 15.36
N ALA A 244 -10.00 -2.82 15.62
CA ALA A 244 -9.38 -3.90 16.39
C ALA A 244 -8.33 -4.68 15.59
N ARG A 245 -8.54 -4.87 14.28
CA ARG A 245 -7.68 -5.70 13.42
C ARG A 245 -6.57 -4.89 12.78
N ASP A 246 -6.88 -3.64 12.44
CA ASP A 246 -5.89 -2.63 12.14
C ASP A 246 -4.82 -2.58 13.27
N LYS A 247 -5.26 -2.47 14.53
CA LYS A 247 -4.39 -2.48 15.72
C LYS A 247 -3.54 -3.73 15.87
N ILE A 248 -4.09 -4.91 15.59
CA ILE A 248 -3.31 -6.15 15.65
C ILE A 248 -2.19 -6.13 14.62
N ASN A 249 -2.49 -5.72 13.39
CA ASN A 249 -1.49 -5.65 12.32
C ASN A 249 -0.46 -4.54 12.57
N ASP A 250 -0.89 -3.37 13.06
CA ASP A 250 0.01 -2.29 13.47
C ASP A 250 1.01 -2.78 14.52
N ASN A 251 0.49 -3.37 15.60
CA ASN A 251 1.31 -3.90 16.68
C ASN A 251 2.17 -5.08 16.23
N LEU A 252 1.69 -5.94 15.35
CA LEU A 252 2.45 -7.11 14.90
C LEU A 252 3.61 -6.70 13.98
N LEU A 253 3.36 -5.77 13.06
CA LEU A 253 4.35 -5.32 12.07
C LEU A 253 5.34 -4.31 12.65
N PHE A 254 4.87 -3.34 13.44
CA PHE A 254 5.62 -2.11 13.76
C PHE A 254 6.03 -1.96 15.22
N SER A 255 5.77 -2.97 16.07
CA SER A 255 6.32 -3.04 17.43
C SER A 255 7.56 -3.93 17.51
N CYS A 256 8.31 -3.78 18.58
CA CYS A 256 9.54 -4.52 18.79
C CYS A 256 9.32 -5.98 19.22
N CYS A 257 8.27 -6.27 19.99
CA CYS A 257 7.92 -7.65 20.35
C CYS A 257 6.41 -7.79 20.60
N CYS A 258 5.63 -7.76 19.52
CA CYS A 258 4.18 -7.99 19.55
C CYS A 258 3.41 -7.12 20.55
N ALA A 259 3.77 -5.83 20.64
CA ALA A 259 3.22 -4.86 21.56
C ALA A 259 3.31 -5.28 23.04
N LYS A 260 4.41 -5.95 23.39
CA LYS A 260 4.76 -6.16 24.79
C LYS A 260 5.29 -4.86 25.39
N VAL A 261 4.42 -4.14 26.11
CA VAL A 261 4.78 -2.89 26.80
C VAL A 261 4.95 -3.14 28.31
N ASP A 262 3.88 -3.51 29.01
CA ASP A 262 3.94 -3.83 30.44
C ASP A 262 2.94 -4.94 30.85
N ARG A 263 2.52 -4.96 32.12
CA ARG A 263 1.57 -5.96 32.68
C ARG A 263 0.11 -5.61 32.44
N THR A 264 -0.20 -4.37 32.09
CA THR A 264 -1.56 -3.90 31.79
C THR A 264 -1.97 -4.20 30.35
N TRP A 265 -1.01 -4.54 29.49
CA TRP A 265 -1.22 -4.92 28.09
C TRP A 265 -1.27 -6.42 27.88
N ARG A 266 -2.05 -6.83 26.87
CA ARG A 266 -1.99 -8.16 26.29
C ARG A 266 -1.26 -8.06 24.94
N PRO A 267 -0.09 -8.68 24.78
CA PRO A 267 0.61 -8.75 23.50
C PRO A 267 -0.26 -9.38 22.40
N VAL A 268 0.04 -9.07 21.14
CA VAL A 268 -0.66 -9.64 19.98
C VAL A 268 -0.11 -11.02 19.57
N CYS A 269 1.01 -11.44 20.16
CA CYS A 269 1.59 -12.77 20.04
C CYS A 269 2.39 -13.11 21.31
N ASP A 270 2.64 -14.40 21.56
CA ASP A 270 3.28 -14.89 22.80
C ASP A 270 4.81 -15.06 22.67
N CYS A 271 5.48 -14.25 21.86
CA CYS A 271 6.91 -14.39 21.56
C CYS A 271 7.86 -13.73 22.59
N ASN A 272 7.33 -12.99 23.57
CA ASN A 272 8.14 -12.42 24.64
C ASN A 272 8.56 -13.51 25.63
N THR A 273 9.87 -13.73 25.77
CA THR A 273 10.44 -14.75 26.69
C THR A 273 10.75 -14.19 28.08
N GLY A 274 10.57 -12.88 28.27
CA GLY A 274 10.64 -12.19 29.57
C GLY A 274 11.43 -10.89 29.50
N GLY A 275 10.99 -9.86 30.22
CA GLY A 275 11.61 -8.53 30.16
C GLY A 275 11.66 -8.02 28.71
N TYR A 276 12.82 -7.48 28.30
CA TYR A 276 13.09 -7.03 26.93
C TYR A 276 13.70 -8.15 26.05
N GLN A 277 13.28 -9.40 26.23
CA GLN A 277 13.70 -10.54 25.41
C GLN A 277 12.56 -10.99 24.49
N CYS A 278 12.86 -11.27 23.22
CA CYS A 278 11.89 -11.71 22.22
C CYS A 278 12.46 -12.89 21.42
N ASP A 279 11.67 -13.94 21.24
CA ASP A 279 12.03 -15.06 20.35
C ASP A 279 11.92 -14.60 18.89
N GLN A 280 13.05 -14.56 18.17
CA GLN A 280 13.12 -14.05 16.80
C GLN A 280 12.29 -14.91 15.85
N ARG A 281 12.41 -16.24 15.96
CA ARG A 281 11.71 -17.17 15.08
C ARG A 281 10.20 -17.09 15.29
N CYS A 282 9.77 -16.93 16.54
CA CYS A 282 8.37 -16.80 16.90
C CYS A 282 7.76 -15.52 16.28
N VAL A 283 8.44 -14.37 16.36
CA VAL A 283 7.91 -13.13 15.80
C VAL A 283 7.88 -13.17 14.26
N GLU A 284 8.91 -13.74 13.63
CA GLU A 284 8.94 -13.98 12.17
C GLU A 284 7.77 -14.86 11.70
N ASN A 285 7.48 -15.94 12.42
CA ASN A 285 6.34 -16.80 12.12
C ASN A 285 5.01 -16.06 12.28
N SER A 286 4.91 -15.19 13.29
CA SER A 286 3.68 -14.44 13.58
C SER A 286 3.39 -13.43 12.47
N VAL A 287 4.39 -12.66 12.00
CA VAL A 287 4.23 -11.67 10.92
C VAL A 287 4.00 -12.32 9.55
N SER A 288 4.40 -13.59 9.37
CA SER A 288 4.28 -14.31 8.09
C SER A 288 2.98 -15.10 7.95
N SER A 289 2.11 -15.10 8.97
CA SER A 289 0.83 -15.84 8.94
C SER A 289 -0.13 -15.29 7.88
N ASP A 290 -0.98 -16.16 7.31
CA ASP A 290 -1.93 -15.82 6.23
C ASP A 290 -2.89 -14.67 6.62
N ASP A 291 -3.12 -14.47 7.92
CA ASP A 291 -4.02 -13.45 8.47
C ASP A 291 -3.41 -12.04 8.56
N VAL A 292 -2.11 -11.87 8.26
CA VAL A 292 -1.45 -10.56 8.27
C VAL A 292 -1.85 -9.76 7.04
N TYR A 293 -2.15 -8.48 7.23
CA TYR A 293 -2.61 -7.57 6.17
C TYR A 293 -1.62 -7.43 5.02
N TYR A 294 -0.35 -7.77 5.22
CA TYR A 294 0.62 -7.89 4.15
C TYR A 294 0.19 -8.90 3.07
N ASN A 295 -0.29 -10.09 3.46
CA ASN A 295 -0.81 -11.09 2.52
C ASN A 295 -2.05 -10.58 1.80
N ILE A 296 -2.94 -9.89 2.51
CA ILE A 296 -4.14 -9.29 1.93
C ILE A 296 -3.77 -8.18 0.93
N ALA A 297 -2.78 -7.35 1.25
CA ALA A 297 -2.30 -6.28 0.38
C ALA A 297 -1.70 -6.84 -0.92
N MET A 298 -1.02 -8.00 -0.86
CA MET A 298 -0.55 -8.70 -2.07
C MET A 298 -1.71 -9.11 -2.98
N LEU A 299 -2.81 -9.63 -2.40
CA LEU A 299 -4.00 -10.00 -3.18
C LEU A 299 -4.63 -8.78 -3.89
N LEU A 300 -4.68 -7.62 -3.23
CA LEU A 300 -5.16 -6.38 -3.86
C LEU A 300 -4.28 -6.00 -5.06
N LEU A 301 -2.96 -6.04 -4.90
CA LEU A 301 -2.01 -5.74 -5.98
C LEU A 301 -2.16 -6.71 -7.15
N TRP A 302 -2.18 -8.02 -6.89
CA TRP A 302 -2.29 -9.02 -7.96
C TRP A 302 -3.61 -8.92 -8.71
N THR A 303 -4.72 -8.65 -8.02
CA THR A 303 -6.02 -8.45 -8.67
C THR A 303 -5.97 -7.33 -9.70
N VAL A 304 -5.35 -6.21 -9.35
CA VAL A 304 -5.19 -5.07 -10.27
C VAL A 304 -4.24 -5.43 -11.42
N GLN A 305 -3.13 -6.10 -11.13
CA GLN A 305 -2.17 -6.49 -12.16
C GLN A 305 -2.71 -7.56 -13.13
N ASP A 306 -3.54 -8.48 -12.65
CA ASP A 306 -4.15 -9.53 -13.48
C ASP A 306 -5.22 -8.94 -14.42
N GLU A 307 -5.94 -7.91 -13.96
CA GLU A 307 -6.90 -7.17 -14.77
C GLU A 307 -6.23 -6.23 -15.78
N TYR A 308 -5.12 -5.59 -15.37
CA TYR A 308 -4.38 -4.62 -16.17
C TYR A 308 -2.93 -5.11 -16.41
N PRO A 309 -2.73 -6.19 -17.18
CA PRO A 309 -1.44 -6.89 -17.30
C PRO A 309 -0.32 -6.03 -17.91
N GLU A 310 -0.68 -5.07 -18.76
CA GLU A 310 0.27 -4.20 -19.46
C GLU A 310 0.48 -2.84 -18.77
N ALA A 311 -0.20 -2.60 -17.64
CA ALA A 311 -0.17 -1.30 -17.01
C ALA A 311 0.96 -1.15 -15.99
N ASN A 312 1.44 0.09 -15.84
CA ASN A 312 2.35 0.47 -14.77
C ASN A 312 1.55 0.69 -13.48
N VAL A 313 1.72 -0.19 -12.51
CA VAL A 313 1.05 -0.07 -11.20
C VAL A 313 1.98 0.61 -10.20
N TRP A 314 1.46 1.67 -9.57
CA TRP A 314 2.10 2.39 -8.47
C TRP A 314 1.30 2.19 -7.19
N LEU A 315 1.97 2.34 -6.05
CA LEU A 315 1.37 2.24 -4.74
C LEU A 315 1.47 3.56 -3.98
N THR A 316 0.45 3.83 -3.20
CA THR A 316 0.49 4.89 -2.21
C THR A 316 -0.28 4.45 -0.97
N GLY A 317 0.08 4.96 0.19
CA GLY A 317 -0.61 4.61 1.43
C GLY A 317 -0.23 5.52 2.58
N HIS A 318 -1.10 5.58 3.59
CA HIS A 318 -0.90 6.33 4.82
C HIS A 318 -0.94 5.43 6.05
N SER A 319 -0.13 5.72 7.08
CA SER A 319 -0.11 4.97 8.34
C SER A 319 0.11 3.47 8.09
N LEU A 320 -0.70 2.57 8.66
CA LEU A 320 -0.70 1.12 8.35
C LEU A 320 -0.69 0.84 6.83
N GLY A 321 -1.51 1.53 6.06
CA GLY A 321 -1.59 1.36 4.60
C GLY A 321 -0.32 1.80 3.89
N GLY A 322 0.38 2.80 4.43
CA GLY A 322 1.70 3.25 3.97
C GLY A 322 2.77 2.20 4.24
N GLY A 323 2.81 1.64 5.45
CA GLY A 323 3.73 0.54 5.77
C GLY A 323 3.50 -0.68 4.87
N LEU A 324 2.24 -1.07 4.64
CA LEU A 324 1.90 -2.16 3.72
C LEU A 324 2.30 -1.85 2.27
N ALA A 325 2.02 -0.64 1.78
CA ALA A 325 2.43 -0.21 0.46
C ALA A 325 3.95 -0.26 0.30
N ALA A 326 4.72 0.16 1.31
CA ALA A 326 6.19 0.09 1.30
C ALA A 326 6.71 -1.35 1.24
N LEU A 327 6.14 -2.26 2.05
CA LEU A 327 6.50 -3.68 2.02
C LEU A 327 6.23 -4.31 0.65
N LEU A 328 5.09 -3.98 0.01
CA LEU A 328 4.79 -4.41 -1.36
C LEU A 328 5.74 -3.78 -2.39
N GLY A 329 6.00 -2.48 -2.25
CA GLY A 329 6.93 -1.71 -3.06
C GLY A 329 8.33 -2.32 -3.06
N LEU A 330 8.81 -2.74 -1.89
CA LEU A 330 10.06 -3.45 -1.72
C LEU A 330 10.05 -4.84 -2.37
N THR A 331 8.95 -5.57 -2.18
CA THR A 331 8.81 -6.97 -2.63
C THR A 331 8.74 -7.09 -4.14
N PHE A 332 8.01 -6.18 -4.79
CA PHE A 332 7.73 -6.23 -6.23
C PHE A 332 8.40 -5.11 -7.02
N ALA A 333 9.18 -4.26 -6.34
CA ALA A 333 9.88 -3.12 -6.93
C ALA A 333 8.97 -2.19 -7.74
N VAL A 334 7.76 -1.98 -7.22
CA VAL A 334 6.76 -1.07 -7.80
C VAL A 334 6.94 0.34 -7.24
N PRO A 335 6.79 1.40 -8.05
CA PRO A 335 6.84 2.78 -7.56
C PRO A 335 5.89 3.00 -6.41
N THR A 336 6.42 3.49 -5.29
CA THR A 336 5.67 3.61 -4.05
C THR A 336 6.01 4.91 -3.36
N VAL A 337 4.98 5.69 -3.02
CA VAL A 337 5.10 6.92 -2.21
C VAL A 337 4.17 6.77 -1.02
N THR A 338 4.70 6.80 0.19
CA THR A 338 3.92 6.61 1.42
C THR A 338 3.90 7.87 2.26
N PHE A 339 2.90 8.01 3.13
CA PHE A 339 2.68 9.19 3.95
C PHE A 339 2.58 8.80 5.42
N GLU A 340 3.41 9.42 6.27
CA GLU A 340 3.41 9.20 7.72
C GLU A 340 3.39 7.69 8.06
N ALA A 341 4.10 6.88 7.27
CA ALA A 341 4.18 5.44 7.49
C ALA A 341 5.06 5.14 8.71
N PRO A 342 4.71 4.16 9.57
CA PRO A 342 5.63 3.66 10.58
C PRO A 342 6.91 3.10 9.95
N GLY A 343 7.99 2.94 10.74
CA GLY A 343 9.23 2.32 10.27
C GLY A 343 8.98 0.89 9.77
N ASP A 344 9.09 0.66 8.47
CA ASP A 344 8.74 -0.62 7.83
C ASP A 344 9.93 -1.58 7.70
N ARG A 345 11.15 -1.13 7.98
CA ARG A 345 12.38 -1.91 7.80
C ARG A 345 12.43 -3.15 8.68
N LEU A 346 12.01 -3.04 9.94
CA LEU A 346 11.94 -4.17 10.86
C LEU A 346 10.94 -5.23 10.38
N ALA A 347 9.77 -4.79 9.88
CA ALA A 347 8.78 -5.69 9.31
C ALA A 347 9.33 -6.39 8.05
N ALA A 348 9.99 -5.64 7.16
CA ALA A 348 10.62 -6.19 5.97
C ALA A 348 11.66 -7.26 6.29
N GLN A 349 12.49 -7.05 7.32
CA GLN A 349 13.46 -8.04 7.78
C GLN A 349 12.78 -9.31 8.28
N ARG A 350 11.74 -9.19 9.10
CA ARG A 350 11.02 -10.35 9.66
C ARG A 350 10.24 -11.15 8.62
N LEU A 351 9.79 -10.47 7.57
CA LEU A 351 9.15 -11.07 6.39
C LEU A 351 10.17 -11.62 5.38
N HIS A 352 11.48 -11.50 5.66
CA HIS A 352 12.56 -11.93 4.78
C HIS A 352 12.47 -11.30 3.37
N LEU A 353 12.03 -10.05 3.30
CA LEU A 353 11.92 -9.33 2.04
C LEU A 353 13.30 -9.00 1.46
N PRO A 354 13.40 -8.76 0.14
CA PRO A 354 14.64 -8.33 -0.49
C PRO A 354 15.22 -7.09 0.20
N MET A 355 16.52 -7.11 0.54
CA MET A 355 17.22 -6.06 1.30
C MET A 355 18.68 -5.94 0.83
N PRO A 356 19.37 -4.81 1.10
CA PRO A 356 20.79 -4.68 0.82
C PRO A 356 21.62 -5.84 1.43
N PRO A 357 22.64 -6.38 0.72
CA PRO A 357 23.20 -5.89 -0.55
C PRO A 357 22.48 -6.41 -1.81
N ALA A 358 21.39 -7.18 -1.69
CA ALA A 358 20.69 -7.73 -2.85
C ALA A 358 19.98 -6.65 -3.69
N ILE A 359 19.52 -5.59 -3.03
CA ILE A 359 18.94 -4.39 -3.65
C ILE A 359 19.62 -3.16 -3.07
N ASP A 360 19.90 -2.17 -3.91
CA ASP A 360 20.27 -0.84 -3.44
C ASP A 360 18.99 0.00 -3.31
N TRP A 361 18.77 0.62 -2.15
CA TRP A 361 17.60 1.46 -1.93
C TRP A 361 17.60 2.73 -2.78
N ASP A 362 18.76 3.20 -3.25
CA ASP A 362 18.83 4.31 -4.20
C ASP A 362 18.30 3.91 -5.59
N ASP A 363 18.31 2.61 -5.92
CA ASP A 363 17.80 2.08 -7.20
C ASP A 363 16.29 1.79 -7.18
N LEU A 364 15.61 1.91 -6.03
CA LEU A 364 14.18 1.61 -5.89
C LEU A 364 13.34 2.91 -5.86
N PRO A 365 12.23 2.98 -6.61
CA PRO A 365 11.30 4.10 -6.56
C PRO A 365 10.39 4.03 -5.32
N LEU A 366 10.98 3.87 -4.13
CA LEU A 366 10.29 3.74 -2.85
C LEU A 366 10.62 4.93 -1.96
N TYR A 367 9.59 5.73 -1.64
CA TYR A 367 9.72 6.97 -0.90
C TYR A 367 8.73 7.04 0.27
N HIS A 368 9.21 7.54 1.40
CA HIS A 368 8.43 7.81 2.60
C HIS A 368 8.38 9.32 2.84
N VAL A 369 7.21 9.92 2.66
CA VAL A 369 6.94 11.32 2.99
C VAL A 369 6.43 11.36 4.42
N GLY A 370 7.06 12.16 5.28
CA GLY A 370 6.63 12.30 6.66
C GLY A 370 7.17 13.56 7.32
N HIS A 371 6.79 13.80 8.57
CA HIS A 371 7.24 14.99 9.28
C HIS A 371 7.62 14.78 10.75
N THR A 372 8.52 15.62 11.27
CA THR A 372 9.07 15.50 12.64
C THR A 372 8.05 15.70 13.77
N ALA A 373 6.82 16.15 13.47
CA ALA A 373 5.76 16.26 14.46
C ALA A 373 4.95 14.96 14.65
N ASP A 374 5.08 13.98 13.74
CA ASP A 374 4.32 12.74 13.81
C ASP A 374 5.06 11.71 14.69
N PRO A 375 4.51 11.34 15.86
CA PRO A 375 5.14 10.34 16.71
C PRO A 375 5.10 8.92 16.13
N ILE A 376 4.22 8.60 15.17
CA ILE A 376 4.18 7.28 14.52
C ILE A 376 5.29 7.16 13.49
N PHE A 377 5.42 8.12 12.57
CA PHE A 377 6.52 8.17 11.61
C PHE A 377 7.88 8.12 12.30
N LEU A 378 8.03 8.77 13.45
CA LEU A 378 9.27 8.77 14.23
C LEU A 378 9.49 7.53 15.11
N GLY A 379 8.50 6.63 15.25
CA GLY A 379 8.59 5.45 16.13
C GLY A 379 8.68 5.79 17.63
N VAL A 380 8.11 6.92 18.05
CA VAL A 380 8.11 7.38 19.46
C VAL A 380 6.72 7.33 20.11
N CYS A 381 5.72 6.80 19.41
CA CYS A 381 4.36 6.64 19.93
C CYS A 381 4.18 5.32 20.71
N ASN A 382 4.90 5.19 21.83
CA ASN A 382 4.93 3.95 22.62
C ASN A 382 5.00 4.16 24.16
N GLY A 383 5.25 5.37 24.65
CA GLY A 383 5.41 5.64 26.08
C GLY A 383 4.08 5.70 26.87
N PRO A 384 4.09 5.49 28.20
CA PRO A 384 2.88 5.44 29.04
C PRO A 384 2.10 6.76 29.11
N SER A 385 2.72 7.88 28.72
CA SER A 385 2.07 9.20 28.60
C SER A 385 1.52 9.49 27.20
N SER A 386 1.68 8.58 26.24
CA SER A 386 1.26 8.78 24.85
C SER A 386 -0.19 8.35 24.64
N ALA A 387 -0.89 9.02 23.70
CA ALA A 387 -2.22 8.59 23.29
C ALA A 387 -2.21 7.20 22.64
N CYS A 388 -1.14 6.84 21.91
CA CYS A 388 -0.96 5.49 21.36
C CYS A 388 -1.02 4.43 22.46
N TYR A 389 -0.36 4.69 23.60
CA TYR A 389 -0.40 3.76 24.72
C TYR A 389 -1.82 3.53 25.22
N TYR A 390 -2.58 4.61 25.47
CA TYR A 390 -3.97 4.47 25.93
C TYR A 390 -4.91 3.85 24.88
N SER A 391 -4.58 3.99 23.60
CA SER A 391 -5.30 3.37 22.49
C SER A 391 -4.84 1.95 22.15
N GLY A 392 -3.82 1.41 22.83
CA GLY A 392 -3.33 0.05 22.63
C GLY A 392 -2.42 -0.13 21.41
N PHE A 393 -1.70 0.90 21.00
CA PHE A 393 -0.69 0.87 19.93
C PHE A 393 0.72 1.07 20.48
N ALA A 394 1.63 0.17 20.11
CA ALA A 394 3.05 0.22 20.46
C ALA A 394 3.88 0.46 19.20
N MET A 395 3.87 1.71 18.70
CA MET A 395 4.59 2.08 17.47
C MET A 395 6.04 2.40 17.83
N GLU A 396 6.89 1.37 17.79
CA GLU A 396 8.28 1.44 18.24
C GLU A 396 9.31 1.44 17.10
N SER A 397 8.92 0.93 15.92
CA SER A 397 9.76 0.95 14.73
C SER A 397 9.86 2.36 14.14
N LYS A 398 11.08 2.75 13.78
CA LYS A 398 11.46 4.07 13.26
C LYS A 398 12.27 3.99 11.97
N CYS A 399 12.91 2.86 11.66
CA CYS A 399 13.71 2.76 10.45
C CYS A 399 12.84 2.44 9.22
N HIS A 400 13.03 3.18 8.13
CA HIS A 400 12.26 3.00 6.89
C HIS A 400 13.08 2.30 5.81
N THR A 401 12.44 1.59 4.91
CA THR A 401 13.07 1.12 3.67
C THR A 401 13.14 2.27 2.64
N GLY A 402 13.87 2.10 1.53
CA GLY A 402 13.93 3.14 0.49
C GLY A 402 14.48 4.49 0.97
N ARG A 403 13.80 5.59 0.57
CA ARG A 403 14.22 6.98 0.82
C ARG A 403 13.18 7.76 1.61
N MET A 404 13.60 8.59 2.55
CA MET A 404 12.71 9.43 3.37
C MET A 404 12.78 10.89 2.94
N CYS A 405 11.63 11.51 2.70
CA CYS A 405 11.44 12.94 2.42
C CYS A 405 10.81 13.55 3.68
N VAL A 406 11.65 14.05 4.60
CA VAL A 406 11.21 14.46 5.95
C VAL A 406 11.09 15.97 6.08
N TYR A 407 9.88 16.45 6.37
CA TYR A 407 9.63 17.85 6.73
C TYR A 407 9.89 18.07 8.23
N ASP A 408 10.35 19.26 8.62
CA ASP A 408 10.66 19.57 10.03
C ASP A 408 9.80 20.71 10.63
N PRO A 409 8.46 20.56 10.71
CA PRO A 409 7.58 21.58 11.29
C PRO A 409 7.81 21.79 12.80
N VAL A 410 8.42 20.84 13.52
CA VAL A 410 8.80 21.04 14.93
C VAL A 410 9.82 22.15 15.05
N LYS A 411 10.87 22.11 14.22
CA LYS A 411 11.92 23.13 14.24
C LYS A 411 11.52 24.40 13.50
N GLU A 412 10.83 24.27 12.37
CA GLU A 412 10.54 25.39 11.46
C GLU A 412 9.29 26.17 11.86
N ASP A 413 8.26 25.50 12.40
CA ASP A 413 6.95 26.10 12.70
C ASP A 413 6.53 25.93 14.17
N ASN A 414 7.43 25.43 15.03
CA ASN A 414 7.20 25.21 16.45
C ASN A 414 6.01 24.26 16.73
N TRP A 415 5.78 23.29 15.85
CA TRP A 415 4.82 22.22 16.12
C TRP A 415 5.29 21.37 17.30
N LYS A 416 4.33 20.81 18.03
CA LYS A 416 4.62 19.79 19.04
C LYS A 416 4.52 18.41 18.40
N VAL A 417 5.35 17.49 18.86
CA VAL A 417 5.17 16.07 18.56
C VAL A 417 3.84 15.61 19.17
N ASP A 418 2.86 15.30 18.33
CA ASP A 418 1.48 15.05 18.74
C ASP A 418 0.82 14.08 17.78
N ILE A 419 0.12 13.09 18.32
CA ILE A 419 -0.56 12.07 17.51
C ILE A 419 -1.61 12.66 16.55
N ARG A 420 -2.17 13.84 16.87
CA ARG A 420 -3.13 14.51 16.00
C ARG A 420 -2.50 14.99 14.70
N THR A 421 -1.19 15.25 14.71
CA THR A 421 -0.44 15.63 13.50
C THR A 421 -0.15 14.44 12.59
N HIS A 422 -0.34 13.20 13.05
CA HIS A 422 -0.31 12.00 12.19
C HIS A 422 -1.47 11.98 11.18
N ARG A 423 -2.56 12.73 11.41
CA ARG A 423 -3.68 12.72 10.47
C ARG A 423 -3.21 13.28 9.14
N LEU A 424 -3.45 12.51 8.08
CA LEU A 424 -3.13 12.91 6.72
C LEU A 424 -3.69 14.28 6.31
N PHE A 425 -4.84 14.69 6.85
CA PHE A 425 -5.36 16.05 6.68
C PHE A 425 -4.40 17.13 7.20
N ASP A 426 -3.90 16.98 8.44
CA ASP A 426 -2.95 17.95 9.03
C ASP A 426 -1.62 17.93 8.28
N THR A 427 -1.16 16.76 7.81
CA THR A 427 0.01 16.64 6.94
C THR A 427 -0.19 17.41 5.63
N ILE A 428 -1.31 17.19 4.93
CA ILE A 428 -1.59 17.86 3.64
C ILE A 428 -1.71 19.36 3.81
N GLU A 429 -2.61 19.82 4.68
CA GLU A 429 -2.93 21.25 4.84
C GLU A 429 -1.84 22.01 5.58
N GLY A 430 -1.27 21.41 6.62
CA GLY A 430 -0.32 22.06 7.53
C GLY A 430 1.14 21.92 7.14
N VAL A 431 1.49 20.99 6.24
CA VAL A 431 2.88 20.75 5.83
C VAL A 431 3.02 20.77 4.31
N LEU A 432 2.38 19.83 3.59
CA LEU A 432 2.62 19.62 2.17
C LEU A 432 2.23 20.83 1.31
N LYS A 433 1.10 21.47 1.60
CA LYS A 433 0.66 22.69 0.88
C LYS A 433 1.53 23.91 1.19
N LEU A 434 2.17 23.95 2.36
CA LEU A 434 2.89 25.13 2.83
C LEU A 434 4.37 25.13 2.46
N LYS A 435 4.96 23.96 2.22
CA LYS A 435 6.42 23.80 2.05
C LYS A 435 6.78 23.14 0.72
N ASP A 436 8.03 23.30 0.30
CA ASP A 436 8.58 22.55 -0.83
C ASP A 436 9.04 21.17 -0.38
N VAL A 437 9.08 20.20 -1.31
CA VAL A 437 9.46 18.83 -0.97
C VAL A 437 10.94 18.79 -0.54
N PRO A 438 11.25 18.31 0.66
CA PRO A 438 12.64 18.19 1.12
C PRO A 438 13.38 17.10 0.32
N PRO A 439 14.70 17.17 0.21
CA PRO A 439 15.49 16.13 -0.46
C PRO A 439 15.29 14.76 0.21
N CYS A 440 14.84 13.79 -0.58
CA CYS A 440 14.61 12.43 -0.11
C CYS A 440 15.94 11.67 0.03
N LYS A 441 16.18 11.02 1.18
CA LYS A 441 17.47 10.37 1.48
C LYS A 441 17.30 8.99 2.05
N VAL A 442 18.20 8.08 1.69
CA VAL A 442 18.34 6.79 2.38
C VAL A 442 18.79 7.03 3.82
N GLU A 443 18.09 6.41 4.76
CA GLU A 443 18.44 6.45 6.16
C GLU A 443 19.64 5.54 6.47
N LYS A 444 20.70 6.13 7.03
CA LYS A 444 21.96 5.45 7.34
C LYS A 444 22.09 5.22 8.83
N LYS A 445 22.51 4.01 9.23
CA LYS A 445 22.79 3.61 10.63
C LYS A 445 21.58 3.73 11.57
N CYS A 446 20.37 3.59 11.06
CA CYS A 446 19.20 3.44 11.91
C CYS A 446 19.14 2.03 12.50
N VAL A 447 18.77 1.98 13.78
CA VAL A 447 18.61 0.75 14.55
C VAL A 447 17.25 0.80 15.23
N ASP A 448 16.37 -0.13 14.87
CA ASP A 448 15.12 -0.35 15.58
C ASP A 448 15.37 -1.11 16.89
N CYS A 449 14.50 -0.89 17.88
CA CYS A 449 14.39 -1.77 19.03
C CYS A 449 15.68 -1.98 19.86
N GLU A 450 16.51 -0.95 20.01
CA GLU A 450 17.81 -1.01 20.71
C GLU A 450 17.75 -1.60 22.13
N MET A 451 16.61 -1.49 22.82
CA MET A 451 16.40 -2.05 24.15
C MET A 451 16.11 -3.55 24.14
N TRP A 452 15.70 -4.12 23.01
CA TRP A 452 15.26 -5.50 22.88
C TRP A 452 16.40 -6.43 22.49
N SER A 453 16.44 -7.60 23.14
CA SER A 453 17.34 -8.71 22.80
C SER A 453 16.55 -9.81 22.11
N TYR A 454 16.98 -10.19 20.92
CA TYR A 454 16.37 -11.27 20.13
C TYR A 454 17.16 -12.56 20.30
N THR A 455 16.46 -13.66 20.65
CA THR A 455 17.04 -14.99 20.90
C THR A 455 16.67 -16.00 19.83
#